data_AF-A0A7S1MUS0-F1
#
_entry.id   AF-A0A7S1MUS0-F1
#
_cell.length_a   1.000
_cell.length_b   1.000
_cell.length_c   1.000
_cell.angle_alpha   90.00
_cell.angle_beta   90.00
_cell.angle_gamma   90.00
#
_symmetry.space_group_name_H-M   'P 1'
#
loop_
_entity.id
_entity.type
_entity.pdbx_description
1 polymer ?
#
loop_
_entity_poly.entity_id
_entity_poly.type
_entity_poly.pdbx_seq_one_letter_code
_entity_poly.pdbx_strand_id
1 'polypeptide(L)'
;MNVSVGVVTLVNLVYALEEVAGASCIVQNTTGPCKKETRGPGMCTSIVAEAADGTIWHGRNLDWNLPNTLRKYVFDVDFVRKGETVFRGTTVLGLVGLLHGMRTGGFSVSIDARDVGGSALLNILTFITREYRTASHLLREALETQDTFDAGLHLLSSTAVVQPV
;
A
#
# COMPACT_ATOMS: atom_id res chain seq x y z
N MET A 1 -25.01 9.36 2.92
CA MET A 1 -24.97 7.94 2.51
C MET A 1 -25.28 7.10 3.73
N ASN A 2 -26.31 6.24 3.69
CA ASN A 2 -26.68 5.37 4.80
C ASN A 2 -26.02 3.99 4.63
N VAL A 3 -24.69 3.96 4.60
CA VAL A 3 -23.88 2.75 4.43
C VAL A 3 -23.07 2.55 5.70
N SER A 4 -23.06 1.33 6.25
CA SER A 4 -22.31 1.05 7.47
C SER A 4 -20.80 1.09 7.21
N VAL A 5 -20.02 1.47 8.23
CA VAL A 5 -18.55 1.47 8.16
C VAL A 5 -18.02 0.08 7.78
N GLY A 6 -18.63 -0.98 8.30
CA GLY A 6 -18.25 -2.36 7.96
C GLY A 6 -18.38 -2.68 6.47
N VAL A 7 -19.42 -2.18 5.80
CA VAL A 7 -19.57 -2.34 4.34
C VAL A 7 -18.50 -1.55 3.59
N VAL A 8 -18.21 -0.32 4.02
CA VAL A 8 -17.13 0.48 3.41
C VAL A 8 -15.78 -0.21 3.57
N THR A 9 -15.49 -0.78 4.74
CA THR A 9 -14.26 -1.52 4.99
C THR A 9 -14.15 -2.78 4.12
N LEU A 10 -15.23 -3.55 4.01
CA LEU A 10 -15.25 -4.75 3.18
C LEU A 10 -15.03 -4.41 1.70
N VAL A 11 -15.68 -3.37 1.19
CA VAL A 11 -15.49 -2.91 -0.20
C VAL A 11 -14.03 -2.51 -0.46
N ASN A 12 -13.41 -1.76 0.46
CA ASN A 12 -12.00 -1.40 0.34
C ASN A 12 -11.06 -2.62 0.39
N LEU A 13 -11.40 -3.63 1.20
CA LEU A 13 -10.62 -4.88 1.25
C LEU A 13 -10.70 -5.63 -0.08
N VAL A 14 -11.91 -5.80 -0.64
CA VAL A 14 -12.11 -6.44 -1.94
C VAL A 14 -11.36 -5.65 -3.01
N TYR A 15 -11.52 -4.33 -3.02
CA TYR A 15 -10.80 -3.44 -3.95
C TYR A 15 -9.28 -3.60 -3.87
N ALA A 16 -8.70 -3.68 -2.66
CA ALA A 16 -7.26 -3.87 -2.48
C ALA A 16 -6.76 -5.23 -3.00
N LEU A 17 -7.63 -6.23 -3.06
CA LEU A 17 -7.35 -7.57 -3.61
C LEU A 17 -7.57 -7.63 -5.14
N GLU A 18 -8.47 -6.79 -5.67
CA GLU A 18 -8.84 -6.71 -7.09
C GLU A 18 -7.95 -5.76 -7.91
N GLU A 19 -7.79 -4.49 -7.49
CA GLU A 19 -7.22 -3.43 -8.31
C GLU A 19 -5.71 -3.17 -8.09
N VAL A 20 -5.14 -3.48 -6.91
CA VAL A 20 -3.66 -3.50 -6.78
C VAL A 20 -3.05 -4.67 -7.58
N ALA A 21 -3.87 -5.65 -7.97
CA ALA A 21 -3.54 -6.71 -8.91
C ALA A 21 -4.28 -6.59 -10.25
N GLY A 22 -4.89 -5.42 -10.51
CA GLY A 22 -5.80 -5.15 -11.62
C GLY A 22 -5.11 -4.93 -12.96
N ALA A 23 -4.16 -5.80 -13.32
CA ALA A 23 -3.69 -5.98 -14.68
C ALA A 23 -3.24 -7.44 -14.83
N SER A 24 -4.07 -8.25 -15.49
CA SER A 24 -3.72 -9.60 -15.91
C SER A 24 -2.66 -9.52 -17.02
N CYS A 25 -1.40 -9.25 -16.66
CA CYS A 25 -0.25 -9.40 -17.55
C CYS A 25 0.23 -10.86 -17.52
N ILE A 26 -0.64 -11.77 -17.96
CA ILE A 26 -0.29 -13.16 -18.20
C ILE A 26 0.63 -13.19 -19.43
N VAL A 27 1.94 -13.15 -19.16
CA VAL A 27 3.06 -13.39 -20.08
C VAL A 27 3.39 -12.24 -21.04
N GLN A 28 4.47 -11.48 -20.79
CA GLN A 28 5.51 -11.14 -21.78
C GLN A 28 6.70 -10.36 -21.18
N ASN A 29 7.86 -10.54 -21.83
CA ASN A 29 9.22 -10.05 -21.53
C ASN A 29 9.30 -8.61 -20.98
N THR A 30 9.78 -8.46 -19.74
CA THR A 30 9.66 -7.26 -18.89
C THR A 30 10.72 -6.17 -19.13
N THR A 31 11.01 -5.82 -20.39
CA THR A 31 11.80 -4.61 -20.70
C THR A 31 11.04 -3.59 -21.54
N GLY A 32 9.78 -3.86 -21.89
CA GLY A 32 8.92 -2.93 -22.65
C GLY A 32 7.69 -2.48 -21.83
N PRO A 33 7.20 -1.23 -22.02
CA PRO A 33 6.00 -0.77 -21.36
C PRO A 33 4.77 -1.52 -21.89
N CYS A 34 3.98 -2.10 -20.97
CA CYS A 34 2.66 -2.63 -21.28
C CYS A 34 1.81 -1.54 -21.95
N LYS A 35 1.10 -1.88 -23.04
CA LYS A 35 0.01 -1.03 -23.53
C LYS A 35 -1.03 -0.97 -22.43
N LYS A 36 -1.10 0.17 -21.73
CA LYS A 36 -2.10 0.41 -20.70
C LYS A 36 -3.49 0.27 -21.32
N GLU A 37 -4.25 -0.73 -20.87
CA GLU A 37 -5.69 -0.50 -20.80
C GLU A 37 -5.91 0.67 -19.84
N THR A 38 -6.82 1.58 -20.20
CA THR A 38 -7.13 2.81 -19.46
C THR A 38 -7.81 2.56 -18.10
N ARG A 39 -7.62 1.40 -17.49
CA ARG A 39 -8.33 0.89 -16.30
C ARG A 39 -7.39 0.27 -15.24
N GLY A 40 -6.14 0.73 -15.17
CA GLY A 40 -5.25 0.41 -14.06
C GLY A 40 -5.20 1.53 -13.00
N PRO A 41 -4.65 1.29 -11.81
CA PRO A 41 -4.26 2.38 -10.91
C PRO A 41 -3.29 3.33 -11.65
N GLY A 42 -3.30 4.61 -11.29
CA GLY A 42 -2.40 5.59 -11.93
C GLY A 42 -0.93 5.33 -11.55
N MET A 43 -0.01 6.07 -12.17
CA MET A 43 1.43 5.88 -11.98
C MET A 43 1.87 6.42 -10.63
N CYS A 44 1.98 5.56 -9.64
CA CYS A 44 2.64 5.89 -8.39
C CYS A 44 4.10 6.29 -8.66
N THR A 45 4.60 7.32 -7.97
CA THR A 45 6.01 7.72 -8.01
C THR A 45 6.51 7.86 -6.58
N SER A 46 7.58 7.15 -6.24
CA SER A 46 8.26 7.25 -4.95
C SER A 46 9.75 7.56 -5.15
N ILE A 47 10.30 8.45 -4.33
CA ILE A 47 11.68 8.94 -4.42
C ILE A 47 12.31 8.86 -3.03
N VAL A 48 13.47 8.19 -2.96
CA VAL A 48 14.36 8.22 -1.79
C VAL A 48 15.67 8.87 -2.24
N ALA A 49 16.14 9.85 -1.47
CA ALA A 49 17.36 10.58 -1.78
C ALA A 49 18.15 10.87 -0.49
N GLU A 50 19.47 10.89 -0.60
CA GLU A 50 20.37 11.30 0.47
C GLU A 50 20.90 12.71 0.17
N ALA A 51 20.77 13.62 1.15
CA ALA A 51 21.34 14.95 1.08
C ALA A 51 22.85 14.92 1.40
N ALA A 52 23.55 16.00 1.06
CA ALA A 52 25.01 16.07 1.25
C ALA A 52 25.47 15.94 2.72
N ASP A 53 24.58 16.21 3.68
CA ASP A 53 24.83 16.07 5.12
C ASP A 53 24.48 14.67 5.68
N GLY A 54 24.07 13.73 4.82
CA GLY A 54 23.65 12.39 5.19
C GLY A 54 22.16 12.27 5.56
N THR A 55 21.38 13.35 5.47
CA THR A 55 19.93 13.29 5.73
C THR A 55 19.21 12.52 4.63
N ILE A 56 18.38 11.54 5.01
CA ILE A 56 17.54 10.79 4.08
C ILE A 56 16.17 11.46 3.91
N TRP A 57 15.84 11.76 2.65
CA TRP A 57 14.55 12.28 2.22
C TRP A 57 13.75 11.20 1.51
N HIS A 58 12.48 11.08 1.86
CA HIS A 58 11.54 10.18 1.21
C HIS A 58 10.27 10.95 0.86
N GLY A 59 9.97 11.04 -0.43
CA GLY A 59 8.76 11.67 -0.96
C GLY A 59 8.04 10.76 -1.93
N ARG A 60 6.73 10.97 -2.08
CA ARG A 60 5.93 10.21 -3.07
C ARG A 60 4.75 11.02 -3.61
N ASN A 61 4.31 10.67 -4.81
CA ASN A 61 3.00 10.99 -5.35
C ASN A 61 2.18 9.70 -5.48
N LEU A 62 0.96 9.73 -4.98
CA LEU A 62 -0.01 8.66 -5.12
C LEU A 62 -1.00 9.02 -6.23
N ASP A 63 -0.69 8.61 -7.45
CA ASP A 63 -1.59 8.79 -8.58
C ASP A 63 -2.60 7.66 -8.57
N TRP A 64 -3.61 7.80 -7.73
CA TRP A 64 -4.74 6.87 -7.70
C TRP A 64 -5.90 7.50 -8.46
N ASN A 65 -6.49 6.78 -9.43
CA ASN A 65 -7.64 7.22 -10.24
C ASN A 65 -8.94 7.35 -9.41
N LEU A 66 -8.84 7.84 -8.18
CA LEU A 66 -9.93 8.19 -7.29
C LEU A 66 -10.72 9.37 -7.89
N PRO A 67 -12.05 9.24 -8.04
CA PRO A 67 -12.93 10.34 -8.36
C PRO A 67 -12.69 11.54 -7.43
N ASN A 68 -12.79 12.77 -7.97
CA ASN A 68 -12.59 14.00 -7.19
C ASN A 68 -13.45 14.06 -5.92
N THR A 69 -14.64 13.45 -5.96
CA THR A 69 -15.56 13.35 -4.82
C THR A 69 -15.03 12.49 -3.68
N LEU A 70 -14.11 11.56 -3.95
CA LEU A 70 -13.52 10.65 -2.96
C LEU A 70 -12.20 11.17 -2.38
N ARG A 71 -11.51 12.11 -3.05
CA ARG A 71 -10.23 12.65 -2.57
C ARG A 71 -10.30 13.29 -1.18
N LYS A 72 -11.45 13.87 -0.81
CA LYS A 72 -11.70 14.43 0.53
C LYS A 72 -11.69 13.39 1.66
N TYR A 73 -11.66 12.11 1.33
CA TYR A 73 -11.58 11.00 2.27
C TYR A 73 -10.16 10.43 2.38
N VAL A 74 -9.17 11.07 1.77
CA VAL A 74 -7.75 10.83 2.02
C VAL A 74 -7.34 11.65 3.24
N PHE A 75 -6.72 11.02 4.23
CA PHE A 75 -6.30 11.71 5.45
C PHE A 75 -5.07 11.04 6.09
N ASP A 76 -4.35 11.84 6.87
CA ASP A 76 -3.27 11.37 7.72
C ASP A 76 -3.82 10.89 9.06
N VAL A 77 -3.22 9.83 9.58
CA VAL A 77 -3.59 9.21 10.84
C VAL A 77 -2.35 9.09 11.72
N ASP A 78 -2.47 9.60 12.95
CA ASP A 78 -1.54 9.32 14.04
C ASP A 78 -2.00 8.06 14.79
N PHE A 79 -1.20 6.99 14.71
CA PHE A 79 -1.49 5.75 15.42
C PHE A 79 -0.90 5.83 16.82
N VAL A 80 -1.77 5.98 17.80
CA VAL A 80 -1.39 6.22 19.19
C VAL A 80 -1.46 4.94 20.02
N ARG A 81 -0.40 4.65 20.78
CA ARG A 81 -0.35 3.57 21.78
C ARG A 81 0.15 4.16 23.09
N LYS A 82 -0.57 3.91 24.19
CA LYS A 82 -0.24 4.44 25.53
C LYS A 82 -0.07 5.97 25.57
N GLY A 83 -0.82 6.70 24.74
CA GLY A 83 -0.81 8.17 24.70
C GLY A 83 0.28 8.78 23.80
N GLU A 84 1.14 7.97 23.18
CA GLU A 84 2.20 8.45 22.28
C GLU A 84 1.96 7.97 20.84
N THR A 85 2.27 8.82 19.86
CA THR A 85 2.23 8.44 18.45
C THR A 85 3.35 7.47 18.15
N VAL A 86 2.99 6.25 17.73
CA VAL A 86 3.90 5.17 17.37
C VAL A 86 4.37 5.31 15.93
N PHE A 87 3.45 5.64 15.03
CA PHE A 87 3.71 5.91 13.62
C PHE A 87 2.61 6.79 13.04
N ARG A 88 2.91 7.44 11.92
CA ARG A 88 1.95 8.21 11.12
C ARG A 88 1.82 7.56 9.75
N GLY A 89 0.62 7.59 9.17
CA GLY A 89 0.43 7.14 7.80
C GLY A 89 -0.76 7.80 7.15
N THR A 90 -0.78 7.75 5.82
CA THR A 90 -1.85 8.30 5.00
C THR A 90 -2.69 7.15 4.44
N THR A 91 -4.01 7.29 4.57
CA THR A 91 -4.97 6.29 4.10
C THR A 91 -6.22 6.94 3.52
N VAL A 92 -7.16 6.10 3.06
CA VAL A 92 -8.49 6.50 2.61
C VAL A 92 -9.53 5.95 3.59
N LEU A 93 -10.65 6.66 3.75
CA LEU A 93 -11.75 6.22 4.63
C LEU A 93 -12.16 4.76 4.36
N GLY A 94 -12.10 3.95 5.40
CA GLY A 94 -12.44 2.52 5.36
C GLY A 94 -11.32 1.60 4.89
N LEU A 95 -10.17 2.12 4.44
CA LEU A 95 -8.98 1.31 4.20
C LEU A 95 -8.21 1.16 5.52
N VAL A 96 -8.18 -0.08 6.04
CA VAL A 96 -7.53 -0.39 7.32
C VAL A 96 -6.00 -0.42 7.19
N GLY A 97 -5.48 -0.80 6.02
CA GLY A 97 -4.06 -0.68 5.69
C GLY A 97 -3.63 0.77 5.43
N LEU A 98 -2.36 0.93 5.05
CA LEU A 98 -1.76 2.22 4.70
C LEU A 98 -1.21 2.22 3.28
N LEU A 99 -1.14 3.40 2.67
CA LEU A 99 -0.59 3.60 1.32
C LEU A 99 0.85 4.14 1.37
N HIS A 100 1.15 4.88 2.42
CA HIS A 100 2.48 5.31 2.83
C HIS A 100 2.44 5.73 4.29
N GLY A 101 3.61 5.80 4.93
CA GLY A 101 3.73 6.25 6.29
C GLY A 101 5.16 6.26 6.80
N MET A 102 5.34 6.69 8.04
CA MET A 102 6.63 6.79 8.69
C MET A 102 6.53 6.52 10.19
N ARG A 103 7.60 5.91 10.71
CA ARG A 103 7.92 5.84 12.13
C ARG A 103 9.02 6.85 12.42
N THR A 104 8.75 7.84 13.26
CA THR A 104 9.74 8.85 13.64
C THR A 104 10.96 8.20 14.27
N GLY A 105 12.16 8.55 13.79
CA GLY A 105 13.42 7.94 14.25
C GLY A 105 13.66 6.50 13.79
N GLY A 106 12.76 5.92 13.01
CA GLY A 106 12.87 4.58 12.43
C GLY A 106 13.04 4.65 10.92
N PHE A 107 11.93 4.48 10.19
CA PHE A 107 11.92 4.40 8.74
C PHE A 107 10.60 4.91 8.16
N SER A 108 10.59 5.12 6.83
CA SER A 108 9.40 5.49 6.06
C SER A 108 9.20 4.52 4.91
N VAL A 109 7.94 4.29 4.55
CA VAL A 109 7.54 3.34 3.52
C VAL A 109 6.48 3.97 2.62
N SER A 110 6.59 3.70 1.33
CA SER A 110 5.60 4.02 0.31
C SER A 110 5.37 2.77 -0.55
N ILE A 111 4.15 2.64 -1.09
CA ILE A 111 3.78 1.53 -1.98
C ILE A 111 3.49 2.09 -3.35
N ASP A 112 4.14 1.54 -4.37
CA ASP A 112 3.81 1.80 -5.77
C ASP A 112 3.15 0.54 -6.36
N ALA A 113 2.15 0.69 -7.21
CA ALA A 113 1.48 -0.46 -7.80
C ALA A 113 2.40 -1.14 -8.82
N ARG A 114 2.45 -2.48 -8.81
CA ARG A 114 3.18 -3.27 -9.81
C ARG A 114 2.20 -4.13 -10.60
N ASP A 115 1.93 -3.71 -11.84
CA ASP A 115 0.95 -4.31 -12.77
C ASP A 115 1.39 -5.69 -13.33
N VAL A 116 1.79 -6.59 -12.45
CA VAL A 116 2.10 -8.00 -12.74
C VAL A 116 1.38 -8.83 -11.69
N GLY A 117 0.49 -9.76 -12.05
CA GLY A 117 -0.30 -10.43 -11.01
C GLY A 117 -1.20 -11.56 -11.50
N GLY A 118 -1.63 -12.39 -10.55
CA GLY A 118 -2.66 -13.41 -10.76
C GLY A 118 -4.06 -12.78 -10.83
N SER A 119 -5.07 -13.59 -11.18
CA SER A 119 -6.45 -13.10 -11.22
C SER A 119 -6.98 -12.74 -9.83
N ALA A 120 -7.88 -11.76 -9.75
CA ALA A 120 -8.51 -11.32 -8.51
C ALA A 120 -9.07 -12.47 -7.64
N LEU A 121 -9.68 -13.48 -8.27
CA LEU A 121 -10.21 -14.65 -7.57
C LEU A 121 -9.10 -15.47 -6.90
N LEU A 122 -7.95 -15.64 -7.56
CA LEU A 122 -6.79 -16.33 -6.99
C LEU A 122 -6.20 -15.54 -5.82
N ASN A 123 -6.20 -14.21 -5.91
CA ASN A 123 -5.71 -13.34 -4.83
C ASN A 123 -6.61 -13.43 -3.60
N ILE A 124 -7.94 -13.36 -3.79
CA ILE A 124 -8.91 -13.54 -2.70
C ILE A 124 -8.76 -14.93 -2.08
N LEU A 125 -8.67 -15.98 -2.89
CA LEU A 125 -8.49 -17.34 -2.38
C LEU A 125 -7.17 -17.48 -1.62
N THR A 126 -6.08 -16.89 -2.12
CA THR A 126 -4.77 -16.90 -1.46
C THR A 126 -4.81 -16.15 -0.14
N PHE A 127 -5.48 -15.00 -0.08
CA PHE A 127 -5.67 -14.22 1.14
C PHE A 127 -6.45 -14.99 2.22
N ILE A 128 -7.46 -15.77 1.82
CA ILE A 128 -8.31 -16.54 2.75
C ILE A 128 -7.62 -17.85 3.17
N THR A 129 -6.94 -18.53 2.24
CA THR A 129 -6.41 -19.89 2.45
C THR A 129 -4.96 -19.92 2.90
N ARG A 130 -4.22 -18.82 2.75
CA ARG A 130 -2.82 -18.68 3.17
C ARG A 130 -2.69 -17.50 4.12
N GLU A 131 -1.65 -17.52 4.95
CA GLU A 131 -1.34 -16.41 5.87
C GLU A 131 -0.75 -15.17 5.16
N TYR A 132 -1.07 -14.98 3.89
CA TYR A 132 -0.54 -13.88 3.09
C TYR A 132 -1.22 -12.57 3.49
N ARG A 133 -0.52 -11.46 3.31
CA ARG A 133 -1.02 -10.12 3.62
C ARG A 133 -1.21 -9.31 2.34
N THR A 134 -2.13 -8.36 2.35
CA THR A 134 -2.09 -7.30 1.32
C THR A 134 -0.88 -6.41 1.61
N ALA A 135 -0.29 -5.81 0.58
CA ALA A 135 0.85 -4.91 0.76
C ALA A 135 0.54 -3.75 1.73
N SER A 136 -0.68 -3.20 1.67
CA SER A 136 -1.14 -2.13 2.56
C SER A 136 -1.27 -2.54 4.03
N HIS A 137 -1.66 -3.79 4.30
CA HIS A 137 -1.68 -4.32 5.68
C HIS A 137 -0.26 -4.61 6.17
N LEU A 138 0.60 -5.17 5.32
CA LEU A 138 1.99 -5.46 5.67
C LEU A 138 2.78 -4.19 5.97
N LEU A 139 2.60 -3.12 5.19
CA LEU A 139 3.22 -1.82 5.47
C LEU A 139 2.79 -1.30 6.84
N ARG A 140 1.48 -1.33 7.12
CA ARG A 140 0.96 -0.90 8.42
C ARG A 140 1.56 -1.73 9.56
N GLU A 141 1.62 -3.05 9.41
CA GLU A 141 2.23 -3.96 10.38
C GLU A 141 3.70 -3.62 10.62
N ALA A 142 4.46 -3.34 9.56
CA ALA A 142 5.86 -2.93 9.67
C ALA A 142 6.03 -1.67 10.52
N LEU A 143 5.26 -0.62 10.23
CA LEU A 143 5.32 0.63 11.01
C LEU A 143 4.82 0.47 12.45
N GLU A 144 3.89 -0.45 12.67
CA GLU A 144 3.30 -0.73 13.97
C GLU A 144 4.20 -1.57 14.89
N THR A 145 5.02 -2.45 14.31
CA THR A 145 5.75 -3.50 15.04
C THR A 145 7.27 -3.39 14.99
N GLN A 146 7.83 -2.73 13.98
CA GLN A 146 9.28 -2.62 13.79
C GLN A 146 9.79 -1.23 14.13
N ASP A 147 10.89 -1.18 14.88
CA ASP A 147 11.47 0.09 15.35
C ASP A 147 12.54 0.65 14.41
N THR A 148 13.26 -0.23 13.71
CA THR A 148 14.45 0.12 12.93
C THR A 148 14.26 -0.12 11.45
N PHE A 149 15.06 0.57 10.61
CA PHE A 149 15.08 0.36 9.17
C PHE A 149 15.34 -1.10 8.80
N ASP A 150 16.37 -1.73 9.36
CA ASP A 150 16.75 -3.12 9.01
C ASP A 150 15.65 -4.12 9.35
N ALA A 151 14.99 -3.96 10.51
CA ALA A 151 13.88 -4.83 10.90
C ALA A 151 12.64 -4.61 10.02
N GLY A 152 12.34 -3.35 9.68
CA GLY A 152 11.29 -3.01 8.72
C GLY A 152 11.56 -3.58 7.33
N LEU A 153 12.78 -3.42 6.82
CA LEU A 153 13.23 -3.96 5.53
C LEU A 153 13.14 -5.48 5.51
N HIS A 154 13.60 -6.15 6.57
CA HIS A 154 13.51 -7.61 6.68
C HIS A 154 12.05 -8.07 6.58
N LEU A 155 11.15 -7.51 7.41
CA LEU A 155 9.73 -7.89 7.39
C LEU A 155 9.08 -7.65 6.02
N LEU A 156 9.34 -6.49 5.40
CA LEU A 156 8.75 -6.12 4.11
C LEU A 156 9.27 -6.98 2.95
N SER A 157 10.54 -7.42 2.99
CA SER A 157 11.16 -8.21 1.93
C SER A 157 10.94 -9.71 2.06
N SER A 158 10.73 -10.23 3.28
CA SER A 158 10.57 -11.67 3.52
C SER A 158 9.11 -12.14 3.54
N THR A 159 8.15 -11.23 3.77
CA THR A 159 6.75 -11.61 3.94
C THR A 159 6.04 -11.74 2.60
N ALA A 160 5.36 -12.86 2.40
CA ALA A 160 4.57 -13.10 1.20
C ALA A 160 3.34 -12.18 1.15
N VAL A 161 3.24 -11.41 0.07
CA VAL A 161 2.08 -10.57 -0.24
C VAL A 161 1.16 -11.23 -1.26
N VAL A 162 -0.13 -10.94 -1.15
CA VAL A 162 -1.16 -11.46 -2.07
C VAL A 162 -1.02 -10.86 -3.48
N GLN A 163 -0.50 -9.64 -3.55
CA GLN A 163 -0.28 -8.90 -4.79
C GLN A 163 1.06 -8.19 -4.75
N PRO A 164 1.80 -8.15 -5.86
CA PRO A 164 3.07 -7.46 -5.89
C PRO A 164 2.88 -5.94 -5.98
N VAL A 165 3.89 -5.26 -5.46
CA VAL A 165 4.04 -3.81 -5.39
C VAL A 165 5.51 -3.48 -5.62
#